data_AF-A0A6I2IME9-F1
#
_entry.id   AF-A0A6I2IME9-F1
#
_cell.length_a   1.000
_cell.length_b   1.000
_cell.length_c   1.000
_cell.angle_alpha   90.00
_cell.angle_beta   90.00
_cell.angle_gamma   90.00
#
_symmetry.space_group_name_H-M   'P 1'
#
loop_
_entity.id
_entity.type
_entity.pdbx_description
1 polymer ?
#
loop_
_entity_poly.entity_id
_entity_poly.type
_entity_poly.pdbx_seq_one_letter_code
_entity_poly.pdbx_strand_id
1 'polypeptide(L)'
;MNKEFEFIIKSLSFDENYNPSENTRITTNFANLARGSQRQENLRNTLKMIDDRFNSLAHWDNPKGDRYFVELEIISVEMDVEGKGDTFPVIEILKTNIIDQKTNERIEGIVGNNFSSYVRDYDFSVVLLEHNKNKSGFSTPDNFGDLHGNLFKCFVNSTAYKERFNKSPVICLSVSSKNTYHRTEYQHPVLGVEYLQNEPSMTDHYFNKMGLQARYFMPPNSVAPLAFYFVGDLTGDYTDLELTGTISTMETFQKIYRPEIYNANSVAGKEYQPSLNQQDYSLTQIVYDREERSQLAIEQGKFTEENFIKPYQTILEQWSANYVL
;
A
#
# COMPACT_ATOMS: atom_id res chain seq x y z
N MET A 1 0.86 -17.67 29.54
CA MET A 1 1.66 -17.90 28.33
C MET A 1 0.76 -17.53 27.17
N ASN A 2 1.00 -16.38 26.54
CA ASN A 2 0.28 -16.01 25.32
C ASN A 2 0.79 -16.92 24.20
N LYS A 3 -0.10 -17.68 23.55
CA LYS A 3 0.20 -18.32 22.28
C LYS A 3 0.49 -17.20 21.27
N GLU A 4 1.61 -17.28 20.58
CA GLU A 4 1.88 -16.43 19.42
C GLU A 4 0.99 -16.89 18.26
N PHE A 5 0.45 -15.94 17.50
CA PHE A 5 -0.30 -16.26 16.29
C PHE A 5 0.64 -16.82 15.22
N GLU A 6 0.18 -17.82 14.48
CA GLU A 6 0.95 -18.39 13.37
C GLU A 6 0.57 -17.70 12.06
N PHE A 7 1.57 -17.37 11.25
CA PHE A 7 1.37 -16.71 9.94
C PHE A 7 1.81 -17.62 8.81
N ILE A 8 0.99 -17.67 7.76
CA ILE A 8 1.30 -18.39 6.52
C ILE A 8 1.35 -17.36 5.39
N ILE A 9 2.46 -17.33 4.68
CA ILE A 9 2.67 -16.43 3.55
C ILE A 9 2.55 -17.22 2.26
N LYS A 10 1.64 -16.80 1.39
CA LYS A 10 1.46 -17.31 0.03
C LYS A 10 1.85 -16.23 -0.96
N SER A 11 2.36 -16.63 -2.11
CA SER A 11 2.79 -15.73 -3.18
C SER A 11 2.20 -16.16 -4.52
N LEU A 12 1.74 -15.18 -5.31
CA LEU A 12 1.15 -15.38 -6.62
C LEU A 12 1.65 -14.29 -7.58
N SER A 13 1.94 -14.64 -8.83
CA SER A 13 2.31 -13.67 -9.86
C SER A 13 1.16 -12.70 -10.14
N PHE A 14 1.45 -11.40 -10.14
CA PHE A 14 0.58 -10.35 -10.66
C PHE A 14 1.08 -9.95 -12.06
N ASP A 15 0.66 -10.71 -13.07
CA ASP A 15 0.98 -10.50 -14.48
C ASP A 15 -0.29 -10.26 -15.33
N GLU A 16 -0.15 -10.15 -16.65
CA GLU A 16 -1.28 -9.96 -17.56
C GLU A 16 -2.32 -11.09 -17.54
N ASN A 17 -1.94 -12.27 -17.06
CA ASN A 17 -2.80 -13.45 -16.94
C ASN A 17 -3.40 -13.58 -15.54
N TYR A 18 -3.05 -12.70 -14.60
CA TYR A 18 -3.65 -12.69 -13.27
C TYR A 18 -5.16 -12.58 -13.36
N ASN A 19 -5.83 -13.65 -12.92
CA ASN A 19 -7.28 -13.75 -12.91
C ASN A 19 -7.69 -14.12 -11.49
N PRO A 20 -8.23 -13.18 -10.71
CA PRO A 20 -8.68 -13.48 -9.36
C PRO A 20 -9.80 -14.53 -9.41
N SER A 21 -9.71 -15.57 -8.57
CA SER A 21 -10.75 -16.61 -8.56
C SER A 21 -12.07 -16.05 -8.01
N GLU A 22 -13.21 -16.51 -8.53
CA GLU A 22 -14.55 -16.06 -8.07
C GLU A 22 -14.76 -16.28 -6.56
N ASN A 23 -14.07 -17.27 -5.96
CA ASN A 23 -14.19 -17.64 -4.55
C ASN A 23 -13.17 -16.96 -3.62
N THR A 24 -12.04 -16.48 -4.12
CA THR A 24 -11.17 -15.55 -3.38
C THR A 24 -11.85 -14.20 -3.45
N ARG A 25 -12.61 -13.80 -2.43
CA ARG A 25 -13.33 -12.52 -2.40
C ARG A 25 -12.35 -11.38 -2.71
N ILE A 26 -12.53 -10.82 -3.90
CA ILE A 26 -11.63 -9.95 -4.66
C ILE A 26 -11.76 -8.52 -4.15
N THR A 27 -11.31 -8.26 -2.93
CA THR A 27 -11.55 -6.96 -2.27
C THR A 27 -10.30 -6.07 -2.19
N THR A 28 -9.18 -6.54 -2.71
CA THR A 28 -7.92 -5.78 -2.71
C THR A 28 -7.87 -4.75 -3.83
N ASN A 29 -7.17 -3.63 -3.60
CA ASN A 29 -7.20 -2.45 -4.45
C ASN A 29 -6.80 -2.73 -5.91
N PHE A 30 -5.82 -3.61 -6.13
CA PHE A 30 -5.31 -3.93 -7.47
C PHE A 30 -6.13 -5.04 -8.14
N ALA A 31 -6.86 -5.86 -7.39
CA ALA A 31 -7.64 -6.94 -7.96
C ALA A 31 -8.89 -6.44 -8.70
N ASN A 32 -9.37 -5.22 -8.40
CA ASN A 32 -10.42 -4.55 -9.20
C ASN A 32 -9.96 -4.27 -10.64
N LEU A 33 -8.68 -3.95 -10.87
CA LEU A 33 -8.13 -3.78 -12.22
C LEU A 33 -8.15 -5.07 -13.04
N ALA A 34 -8.14 -6.20 -12.34
CA ALA A 34 -8.12 -7.53 -12.92
C ALA A 34 -9.54 -8.09 -13.18
N ARG A 35 -10.56 -7.25 -13.37
CA ARG A 35 -11.96 -7.66 -13.59
C ARG A 35 -12.50 -7.21 -14.94
N GLY A 36 -13.62 -7.85 -15.32
CA GLY A 36 -14.39 -7.51 -16.51
C GLY A 36 -13.71 -7.89 -17.83
N SER A 37 -14.35 -7.52 -18.95
CA SER A 37 -13.88 -7.86 -20.30
C SER A 37 -12.55 -7.20 -20.66
N GLN A 38 -12.19 -6.09 -20.01
CA GLN A 38 -10.94 -5.35 -20.23
C GLN A 38 -9.79 -5.77 -19.30
N ARG A 39 -9.98 -6.82 -18.46
CA ARG A 39 -8.99 -7.29 -17.49
C ARG A 39 -7.56 -7.34 -18.04
N GLN A 40 -7.34 -8.10 -19.12
CA GLN A 40 -5.99 -8.35 -19.62
C GLN A 40 -5.34 -7.07 -20.17
N GLU A 41 -6.12 -6.22 -20.82
CA GLU A 41 -5.65 -4.94 -21.34
C GLU A 41 -5.31 -3.96 -20.20
N ASN A 42 -6.16 -3.86 -19.18
CA ASN A 42 -5.88 -3.10 -17.96
C ASN A 42 -4.57 -3.53 -17.30
N LEU A 43 -4.36 -4.84 -17.13
CA LEU A 43 -3.14 -5.38 -16.53
C LEU A 43 -1.91 -5.10 -17.38
N ARG A 44 -1.97 -5.33 -18.70
CA ARG A 44 -0.88 -5.00 -19.64
C ARG A 44 -0.50 -3.53 -19.59
N ASN A 45 -1.48 -2.65 -19.66
CA ASN A 45 -1.26 -1.21 -19.64
C ASN A 45 -0.69 -0.76 -18.28
N THR A 46 -1.16 -1.34 -17.18
CA THR A 46 -0.64 -1.06 -15.84
C THR A 46 0.84 -1.48 -15.73
N LEU A 47 1.16 -2.72 -16.08
CA LEU A 47 2.53 -3.25 -16.01
C LEU A 47 3.48 -2.46 -16.93
N LYS A 48 3.03 -2.12 -18.14
CA LYS A 48 3.80 -1.30 -19.07
C LYS A 48 4.08 0.11 -18.52
N MET A 49 3.09 0.74 -17.88
CA MET A 49 3.29 2.03 -17.20
C MET A 49 4.30 1.94 -16.06
N ILE A 50 4.32 0.82 -15.31
CA ILE A 50 5.30 0.58 -14.25
C ILE A 50 6.71 0.43 -14.84
N ASP A 51 6.87 -0.36 -15.90
CA ASP A 51 8.15 -0.53 -16.58
C ASP A 51 8.68 0.79 -17.14
N ASP A 52 7.82 1.55 -17.84
CA ASP A 52 8.18 2.86 -18.39
C ASP A 52 8.59 3.83 -17.29
N ARG A 53 7.84 3.83 -16.18
CA ARG A 53 8.15 4.70 -15.05
C ARG A 53 9.46 4.28 -14.38
N PHE A 54 9.69 2.99 -14.19
CA PHE A 54 10.93 2.47 -13.62
C PHE A 54 12.13 2.90 -14.46
N ASN A 55 12.09 2.66 -15.76
CA ASN A 55 13.17 3.01 -16.68
C ASN A 55 13.40 4.53 -16.77
N SER A 56 12.35 5.35 -16.63
CA SER A 56 12.50 6.81 -16.60
C SER A 56 13.28 7.32 -15.37
N LEU A 57 13.18 6.61 -14.25
CA LEU A 57 13.88 6.93 -13.00
C LEU A 57 15.28 6.31 -12.99
N ALA A 58 15.40 5.04 -13.37
CA ALA A 58 16.65 4.31 -13.56
C ALA A 58 17.27 4.58 -14.95
N HIS A 59 17.54 5.85 -15.21
CA HIS A 59 18.03 6.35 -16.50
C HIS A 59 19.55 6.15 -16.69
N TRP A 60 20.28 5.88 -15.61
CA TRP A 60 21.73 5.60 -15.66
C TRP A 60 22.00 4.31 -16.44
N ASP A 61 22.93 4.37 -17.39
CA ASP A 61 23.26 3.26 -18.29
C ASP A 61 22.04 2.63 -19.00
N ASN A 62 21.00 3.43 -19.22
CA ASN A 62 19.72 3.03 -19.83
C ASN A 62 19.25 4.05 -20.90
N PRO A 63 20.04 4.27 -21.97
CA PRO A 63 19.79 5.35 -22.92
C PRO A 63 18.49 5.19 -23.74
N LYS A 64 17.97 3.97 -23.84
CA LYS A 64 16.72 3.67 -24.55
C LYS A 64 15.50 3.62 -23.63
N GLY A 65 15.70 3.60 -22.31
CA GLY A 65 14.62 3.47 -21.35
C GLY A 65 13.91 2.10 -21.39
N ASP A 66 14.62 1.04 -21.80
CA ASP A 66 14.06 -0.30 -22.01
C ASP A 66 14.87 -1.42 -21.32
N ARG A 67 15.77 -1.07 -20.38
CA ARG A 67 16.65 -2.04 -19.70
C ARG A 67 15.93 -2.90 -18.67
N TYR A 68 14.99 -2.35 -17.93
CA TYR A 68 14.41 -2.99 -16.75
C TYR A 68 12.97 -3.43 -16.98
N PHE A 69 12.60 -4.59 -16.44
CA PHE A 69 11.20 -4.99 -16.23
C PHE A 69 10.93 -5.12 -14.74
N VAL A 70 9.72 -4.77 -14.30
CA VAL A 70 9.27 -4.94 -12.92
C VAL A 70 8.22 -6.03 -12.87
N GLU A 71 8.60 -7.17 -12.29
CA GLU A 71 7.65 -8.23 -11.92
C GLU A 71 6.99 -7.89 -10.60
N LEU A 72 5.69 -8.20 -10.48
CA LEU A 72 4.92 -8.01 -9.26
C LEU A 72 4.45 -9.37 -8.71
N GLU A 73 4.60 -9.55 -7.41
CA GLU A 73 4.07 -10.70 -6.68
C GLU A 73 3.02 -10.21 -5.68
N ILE A 74 1.84 -10.82 -5.71
CA ILE A 74 0.85 -10.73 -4.64
C ILE A 74 1.38 -11.58 -3.49
N ILE A 75 1.52 -10.98 -2.33
CA ILE A 75 1.84 -11.63 -1.07
C ILE A 75 0.57 -11.62 -0.23
N SER A 76 -0.01 -12.79 -0.02
CA SER A 76 -1.18 -12.99 0.84
C SER A 76 -0.74 -13.58 2.17
N VAL A 77 -1.09 -12.91 3.26
CA VAL A 77 -0.77 -13.33 4.63
C VAL A 77 -2.04 -13.85 5.27
N GLU A 78 -2.00 -15.11 5.66
CA GLU A 78 -3.03 -15.79 6.41
C GLU A 78 -2.56 -15.95 7.86
N MET A 79 -3.49 -15.82 8.81
CA MET A 79 -3.22 -15.94 10.23
C MET A 79 -4.07 -17.04 10.85
N ASP A 80 -3.44 -17.92 11.62
CA ASP A 80 -4.11 -18.88 12.50
C ASP A 80 -4.09 -18.33 13.93
N VAL A 81 -5.28 -18.02 14.46
CA VAL A 81 -5.46 -17.44 15.79
C VAL A 81 -5.27 -18.49 16.89
N GLU A 82 -5.67 -19.73 16.65
CA GLU A 82 -5.73 -20.77 17.68
C GLU A 82 -4.62 -21.85 17.55
N GLY A 83 -3.96 -21.91 16.40
CA GLY A 83 -2.99 -22.94 16.01
C GLY A 83 -3.66 -24.29 15.71
N LYS A 84 -4.82 -24.27 15.04
CA LYS A 84 -5.62 -25.47 14.72
C LYS A 84 -5.65 -25.80 13.21
N GLY A 85 -5.02 -24.95 12.38
CA GLY A 85 -5.03 -25.04 10.92
C GLY A 85 -6.13 -24.20 10.25
N ASP A 86 -7.02 -23.57 11.02
CA ASP A 86 -8.07 -22.69 10.48
C ASP A 86 -7.53 -21.26 10.37
N THR A 87 -7.42 -20.77 9.13
CA THR A 87 -6.73 -19.50 8.85
C THR A 87 -7.68 -18.42 8.34
N PHE A 88 -7.36 -17.15 8.66
CA PHE A 88 -8.03 -15.98 8.12
C PHE A 88 -7.04 -15.08 7.34
N PRO A 89 -7.39 -14.58 6.14
CA PRO A 89 -6.53 -13.64 5.41
C PRO A 89 -6.49 -12.30 6.13
N VAL A 90 -5.30 -11.82 6.51
CA VAL A 90 -5.15 -10.58 7.28
C VAL A 90 -4.54 -9.43 6.47
N ILE A 91 -3.57 -9.73 5.60
CA ILE A 91 -2.85 -8.74 4.79
C ILE A 91 -2.71 -9.26 3.36
N GLU A 92 -2.85 -8.36 2.39
CA GLU A 92 -2.45 -8.61 1.02
C GLU A 92 -1.70 -7.39 0.47
N ILE A 93 -0.49 -7.63 -0.03
CA ILE A 93 0.46 -6.59 -0.48
C ILE A 93 1.14 -7.04 -1.77
N LEU A 94 1.66 -6.07 -2.52
CA LEU A 94 2.52 -6.33 -3.67
C LEU A 94 4.00 -6.23 -3.26
N LYS A 95 4.78 -7.17 -3.78
CA LYS A 95 6.25 -7.14 -3.78
C LYS A 95 6.74 -6.93 -5.20
N THR A 96 7.76 -6.09 -5.37
CA THR A 96 8.43 -5.90 -6.66
C THR A 96 9.64 -6.83 -6.79
N ASN A 97 9.92 -7.29 -8.00
CA ASN A 97 11.20 -7.89 -8.38
C ASN A 97 11.66 -7.23 -9.68
N ILE A 98 12.90 -6.75 -9.71
CA ILE A 98 13.45 -5.99 -10.84
C ILE A 98 14.26 -6.96 -11.69
N ILE A 99 13.93 -7.06 -12.98
CA ILE A 99 14.69 -7.83 -13.96
C ILE A 99 15.56 -6.87 -14.77
N ASP A 100 16.87 -6.99 -14.65
CA ASP A 100 17.82 -6.26 -15.49
C ASP A 100 18.10 -7.08 -16.75
N GLN A 101 17.54 -6.65 -17.89
CA GLN A 101 17.71 -7.38 -19.15
C GLN A 101 19.13 -7.33 -19.70
N LYS A 102 19.93 -6.34 -19.28
CA LYS A 102 21.31 -6.17 -19.77
C LYS A 102 22.24 -7.16 -19.09
N THR A 103 22.06 -7.39 -17.79
CA THR A 103 22.90 -8.31 -17.00
C THR A 103 22.24 -9.68 -16.80
N ASN A 104 20.95 -9.81 -17.11
CA ASN A 104 20.12 -10.98 -16.85
C ASN A 104 20.05 -11.32 -15.35
N GLU A 105 20.05 -10.30 -14.51
CA GLU A 105 19.97 -10.42 -13.05
C GLU A 105 18.54 -10.13 -12.56
N ARG A 106 18.13 -10.86 -11.53
CA ARG A 106 16.90 -10.62 -10.80
C ARG A 106 17.26 -10.00 -9.44
N ILE A 107 16.79 -8.79 -9.22
CA ILE A 107 17.05 -7.99 -8.03
C ILE A 107 15.77 -7.94 -7.21
N GLU A 108 15.87 -8.31 -5.94
CA GLU A 108 14.73 -8.27 -5.02
C GLU A 108 14.33 -6.81 -4.75
N GLY A 109 13.04 -6.51 -4.88
CA GLY A 109 12.46 -5.22 -4.53
C GLY A 109 11.77 -5.22 -3.18
N ILE A 110 11.18 -4.07 -2.82
CA ILE A 110 10.56 -3.86 -1.52
C ILE A 110 9.14 -4.46 -1.50
N VAL A 111 8.80 -5.14 -0.40
CA VAL A 111 7.44 -5.62 -0.11
C VAL A 111 6.62 -4.53 0.61
N GLY A 112 5.29 -4.50 0.41
CA GLY A 112 4.40 -3.54 1.08
C GLY A 112 3.69 -2.57 0.14
N ASN A 113 3.93 -2.69 -1.17
CA ASN A 113 3.23 -1.89 -2.17
C ASN A 113 1.74 -2.25 -2.18
N ASN A 114 0.89 -1.26 -2.46
CA ASN A 114 -0.56 -1.40 -2.55
C ASN A 114 -1.20 -2.12 -1.34
N PHE A 115 -0.77 -1.70 -0.14
CA PHE A 115 -1.16 -2.31 1.13
C PHE A 115 -2.67 -2.41 1.33
N SER A 116 -3.16 -3.65 1.41
CA SER A 116 -4.52 -4.00 1.81
C SER A 116 -4.48 -4.83 3.09
N SER A 117 -5.41 -4.55 3.99
CA SER A 117 -5.57 -5.27 5.26
C SER A 117 -7.04 -5.39 5.60
N TYR A 118 -7.45 -6.60 5.98
CA TYR A 118 -8.83 -6.91 6.35
C TYR A 118 -9.23 -6.17 7.62
N VAL A 119 -8.34 -6.13 8.61
CA VAL A 119 -8.59 -5.40 9.88
C VAL A 119 -8.60 -3.90 9.65
N ARG A 120 -7.77 -3.39 8.72
CA ARG A 120 -7.84 -1.97 8.33
C ARG A 120 -9.18 -1.62 7.70
N ASP A 121 -9.65 -2.44 6.77
CA ASP A 121 -10.93 -2.17 6.10
C ASP A 121 -12.10 -2.31 7.09
N TYR A 122 -12.03 -3.23 8.06
CA TYR A 122 -12.95 -3.24 9.21
C TYR A 122 -12.92 -1.94 10.01
N ASP A 123 -11.74 -1.50 10.43
CA ASP A 123 -11.57 -0.27 11.21
C ASP A 123 -12.17 0.94 10.49
N PHE A 124 -11.81 1.16 9.21
CA PHE A 124 -12.23 2.34 8.47
C PHE A 124 -13.67 2.27 7.95
N SER A 125 -14.12 1.10 7.46
CA SER A 125 -15.41 0.97 6.78
C SER A 125 -16.56 0.54 7.70
N VAL A 126 -16.26 0.01 8.89
CA VAL A 126 -17.26 -0.40 9.88
C VAL A 126 -17.13 0.42 11.17
N VAL A 127 -16.00 0.31 11.88
CA VAL A 127 -15.84 0.92 13.21
C VAL A 127 -15.92 2.44 13.16
N LEU A 128 -15.13 3.07 12.27
CA LEU A 128 -15.08 4.53 12.16
C LEU A 128 -16.40 5.11 11.65
N LEU A 129 -17.05 4.41 10.71
CA LEU A 129 -18.33 4.81 10.15
C LEU A 129 -19.44 4.76 11.21
N GLU A 130 -19.55 3.66 11.96
CA GLU A 130 -20.55 3.54 13.03
C GLU A 130 -20.25 4.48 14.21
N HIS A 131 -18.98 4.70 14.57
CA HIS A 131 -18.61 5.64 15.63
C HIS A 131 -19.04 7.08 15.33
N ASN A 132 -18.98 7.50 14.08
CA ASN A 132 -19.34 8.87 13.67
C ASN A 132 -20.81 9.00 13.27
N LYS A 133 -21.55 7.90 13.18
CA LYS A 133 -22.98 7.89 12.86
C LYS A 133 -23.74 8.72 13.89
N ASN A 134 -24.57 9.63 13.41
CA ASN A 134 -25.37 10.56 14.22
C ASN A 134 -24.57 11.55 15.09
N LYS A 135 -23.24 11.70 14.89
CA LYS A 135 -22.45 12.74 15.55
C LYS A 135 -22.37 14.00 14.68
N SER A 136 -22.34 15.17 15.32
CA SER A 136 -22.19 16.46 14.64
C SER A 136 -20.75 16.73 14.20
N GLY A 137 -19.77 16.06 14.81
CA GLY A 137 -18.34 16.23 14.52
C GLY A 137 -17.63 14.91 14.32
N PHE A 138 -16.56 14.94 13.52
CA PHE A 138 -15.70 13.79 13.28
C PHE A 138 -14.79 13.52 14.48
N SER A 139 -14.70 12.27 14.89
CA SER A 139 -13.76 11.78 15.90
C SER A 139 -13.38 10.32 15.61
N THR A 140 -12.31 9.84 16.24
CA THR A 140 -11.92 8.43 16.21
C THR A 140 -12.24 7.77 17.56
N PRO A 141 -12.50 6.46 17.62
CA PRO A 141 -12.43 5.71 18.87
C PRO A 141 -11.04 5.82 19.53
N ASP A 142 -10.98 5.70 20.85
CA ASP A 142 -9.71 5.83 21.60
C ASP A 142 -8.68 4.75 21.21
N ASN A 143 -9.16 3.54 20.91
CA ASN A 143 -8.35 2.38 20.53
C ASN A 143 -8.24 2.17 19.01
N PHE A 144 -8.57 3.19 18.21
CA PHE A 144 -8.62 3.08 16.76
C PHE A 144 -7.25 2.69 16.18
N GLY A 145 -7.20 1.52 15.52
CA GLY A 145 -5.98 0.97 14.92
C GLY A 145 -5.06 0.21 15.87
N ASP A 146 -5.37 0.10 17.17
CA ASP A 146 -4.48 -0.59 18.13
C ASP A 146 -4.33 -2.08 17.81
N LEU A 147 -5.45 -2.79 17.57
CA LEU A 147 -5.42 -4.20 17.22
C LEU A 147 -4.63 -4.43 15.93
N HIS A 148 -4.94 -3.68 14.88
CA HIS A 148 -4.26 -3.84 13.60
C HIS A 148 -2.76 -3.48 13.70
N GLY A 149 -2.43 -2.41 14.43
CA GLY A 149 -1.06 -2.04 14.72
C GLY A 149 -0.27 -3.17 15.38
N ASN A 150 -0.85 -3.80 16.41
CA ASN A 150 -0.24 -4.94 17.09
C ASN A 150 -0.12 -6.17 16.18
N LEU A 151 -1.15 -6.49 15.40
CA LEU A 151 -1.10 -7.60 14.42
C LEU A 151 -0.02 -7.37 13.36
N PHE A 152 0.11 -6.16 12.83
CA PHE A 152 1.18 -5.81 11.88
C PHE A 152 2.56 -5.99 12.50
N LYS A 153 2.78 -5.44 13.71
CA LYS A 153 4.05 -5.59 14.45
C LYS A 153 4.37 -7.06 14.73
N CYS A 154 3.37 -7.85 15.09
CA CYS A 154 3.52 -9.29 15.30
C CYS A 154 3.91 -10.00 13.99
N PHE A 155 3.25 -9.68 12.89
CA PHE A 155 3.57 -10.23 11.57
C PHE A 155 5.00 -9.92 11.13
N VAL A 156 5.41 -8.65 11.11
CA VAL A 156 6.75 -8.27 10.61
C VAL A 156 7.90 -8.78 11.49
N ASN A 157 7.62 -9.12 12.75
CA ASN A 157 8.60 -9.73 13.66
C ASN A 157 8.57 -11.26 13.70
N SER A 158 7.56 -11.88 13.08
CA SER A 158 7.39 -13.33 13.06
C SER A 158 8.49 -14.06 12.29
N THR A 159 8.69 -15.33 12.62
CA THR A 159 9.58 -16.23 11.87
C THR A 159 9.16 -16.32 10.39
N ALA A 160 7.86 -16.43 10.12
CA ALA A 160 7.34 -16.50 8.75
C ALA A 160 7.77 -15.29 7.91
N TYR A 161 7.73 -14.08 8.47
CA TYR A 161 8.20 -12.89 7.76
C TYR A 161 9.71 -12.94 7.51
N LYS A 162 10.51 -13.24 8.54
CA LYS A 162 11.98 -13.25 8.46
C LYS A 162 12.53 -14.35 7.56
N GLU A 163 11.79 -15.46 7.38
CA GLU A 163 12.13 -16.51 6.43
C GLU A 163 11.85 -16.12 4.96
N ARG A 164 10.98 -15.12 4.73
CA ARG A 164 10.54 -14.72 3.39
C ARG A 164 11.08 -13.37 2.93
N PHE A 165 11.37 -12.46 3.85
CA PHE A 165 11.78 -11.09 3.54
C PHE A 165 12.98 -10.69 4.40
N ASN A 166 13.97 -10.08 3.75
CA ASN A 166 15.20 -9.65 4.40
C ASN A 166 15.14 -8.19 4.90
N LYS A 167 14.12 -7.43 4.49
CA LYS A 167 13.96 -6.01 4.82
C LYS A 167 12.55 -5.72 5.28
N SER A 168 12.40 -4.68 6.09
CA SER A 168 11.10 -4.16 6.51
C SER A 168 10.28 -3.65 5.32
N PRO A 169 8.94 -3.71 5.40
CA PRO A 169 8.10 -3.26 4.30
C PRO A 169 8.11 -1.73 4.20
N VAL A 170 7.91 -1.21 2.99
CA VAL A 170 7.62 0.21 2.76
C VAL A 170 6.24 0.33 2.15
N ILE A 171 5.38 1.11 2.79
CA ILE A 171 4.02 1.35 2.32
C ILE A 171 3.98 2.74 1.72
N CYS A 172 3.72 2.83 0.42
CA CYS A 172 3.67 4.10 -0.30
C CYS A 172 2.23 4.41 -0.73
N LEU A 173 1.72 5.58 -0.35
CA LEU A 173 0.32 6.00 -0.53
C LEU A 173 0.21 7.40 -1.13
N SER A 174 -1.02 7.74 -1.53
CA SER A 174 -1.40 9.14 -1.78
C SER A 174 -1.19 10.01 -0.56
N VAL A 175 -0.75 11.25 -0.76
CA VAL A 175 -0.83 12.30 0.26
C VAL A 175 -2.29 12.65 0.59
N SER A 176 -2.53 13.06 1.84
CA SER A 176 -3.85 13.52 2.32
C SER A 176 -4.20 14.90 1.75
N SER A 177 -5.41 15.06 1.21
CA SER A 177 -5.95 16.35 0.72
C SER A 177 -6.31 17.35 1.83
N LYS A 178 -6.31 16.92 3.09
CA LYS A 178 -6.59 17.80 4.23
C LYS A 178 -5.36 18.56 4.71
N ASN A 179 -4.17 18.13 4.29
CA ASN A 179 -2.89 18.65 4.77
C ASN A 179 -2.22 19.52 3.72
N THR A 180 -1.38 20.43 4.19
CA THR A 180 -0.50 21.24 3.34
C THR A 180 0.92 20.72 3.45
N TYR A 181 1.60 20.64 2.32
CA TYR A 181 2.95 20.12 2.19
C TYR A 181 3.88 21.23 1.72
N HIS A 182 4.97 21.45 2.44
CA HIS A 182 5.96 22.48 2.16
C HIS A 182 7.24 21.83 1.64
N ARG A 183 7.61 22.18 0.42
CA ARG A 183 8.84 21.72 -0.24
C ARG A 183 10.06 22.14 0.58
N THR A 184 10.98 21.22 0.77
CA THR A 184 12.28 21.46 1.40
C THR A 184 13.40 21.62 0.36
N GLU A 185 14.61 21.90 0.84
CA GLU A 185 15.83 21.88 0.02
C GLU A 185 16.47 20.48 -0.07
N TYR A 186 15.99 19.49 0.70
CA TYR A 186 16.52 18.13 0.64
C TYR A 186 16.05 17.42 -0.63
N GLN A 187 17.00 16.86 -1.36
CA GLN A 187 16.73 16.13 -2.60
C GLN A 187 17.50 14.80 -2.58
N HIS A 188 16.76 13.71 -2.68
CA HIS A 188 17.27 12.38 -2.86
C HIS A 188 17.37 12.03 -4.36
N PRO A 189 18.39 11.27 -4.81
CA PRO A 189 18.56 10.92 -6.23
C PRO A 189 17.33 10.24 -6.85
N VAL A 190 16.75 9.26 -6.16
CA VAL A 190 15.58 8.50 -6.60
C VAL A 190 14.25 9.06 -6.08
N LEU A 191 14.08 9.22 -4.76
CA LEU A 191 12.84 9.74 -4.15
C LEU A 191 12.52 11.18 -4.59
N GLY A 192 13.51 11.96 -5.03
CA GLY A 192 13.32 13.34 -5.46
C GLY A 192 13.27 14.31 -4.29
N VAL A 193 12.46 15.37 -4.42
CA VAL A 193 12.46 16.46 -3.42
C VAL A 193 11.54 16.12 -2.25
N GLU A 194 12.02 16.34 -1.03
CA GLU A 194 11.24 16.14 0.18
C GLU A 194 10.27 17.29 0.44
N TYR A 195 9.09 16.93 0.94
CA TYR A 195 8.06 17.82 1.43
C TYR A 195 7.79 17.53 2.91
N LEU A 196 7.63 18.60 3.71
CA LEU A 196 7.19 18.51 5.09
C LEU A 196 5.69 18.77 5.18
N GLN A 197 4.98 17.85 5.81
CA GLN A 197 3.57 18.00 6.13
C GLN A 197 3.41 18.97 7.31
N ASN A 198 2.39 19.82 7.26
CA ASN A 198 2.10 20.82 8.30
C ASN A 198 1.71 20.21 9.65
N GLU A 199 0.93 19.13 9.65
CA GLU A 199 0.46 18.42 10.84
C GLU A 199 0.16 16.95 10.50
N PRO A 200 0.28 16.01 11.47
CA PRO A 200 -0.04 14.61 11.22
C PRO A 200 -1.50 14.41 10.79
N SER A 201 -1.72 13.56 9.79
CA SER A 201 -3.05 13.11 9.39
C SER A 201 -3.54 11.93 10.23
N MET A 202 -4.83 11.61 10.11
CA MET A 202 -5.40 10.39 10.69
C MET A 202 -4.68 9.12 10.20
N THR A 203 -4.26 9.11 8.93
CA THR A 203 -3.51 8.01 8.37
C THR A 203 -2.14 7.90 9.03
N ASP A 204 -1.47 9.03 9.28
CA ASP A 204 -0.19 9.05 10.00
C ASP A 204 -0.32 8.48 11.42
N HIS A 205 -1.34 8.89 12.17
CA HIS A 205 -1.63 8.32 13.48
C HIS A 205 -1.93 6.81 13.44
N TYR A 206 -2.68 6.37 12.44
CA TYR A 206 -3.05 4.96 12.29
C TYR A 206 -1.82 4.09 11.94
N PHE A 207 -1.00 4.50 10.98
CA PHE A 207 0.24 3.79 10.64
C PHE A 207 1.30 3.89 11.75
N ASN A 208 1.28 4.93 12.58
CA ASN A 208 2.13 4.99 13.77
C ASN A 208 1.85 3.86 14.77
N LYS A 209 0.60 3.38 14.88
CA LYS A 209 0.27 2.19 15.71
C LYS A 209 0.99 0.92 15.23
N MET A 210 1.32 0.86 13.94
CA MET A 210 2.12 -0.22 13.34
C MET A 210 3.64 -0.06 13.58
N GLY A 211 4.07 1.02 14.24
CA GLY A 211 5.47 1.37 14.42
C GLY A 211 6.09 2.08 13.22
N LEU A 212 5.27 2.59 12.30
CA LEU A 212 5.74 3.25 11.08
C LEU A 212 5.79 4.77 11.25
N GLN A 213 6.78 5.39 10.61
CA GLN A 213 6.90 6.84 10.45
C GLN A 213 6.71 7.22 8.99
N ALA A 214 6.33 8.48 8.74
CA ALA A 214 6.05 8.99 7.40
C ALA A 214 7.10 10.01 6.93
N ARG A 215 7.50 9.92 5.66
CA ARG A 215 8.18 11.00 4.93
C ARG A 215 7.51 11.18 3.57
N TYR A 216 7.56 12.39 3.02
CA TYR A 216 6.86 12.73 1.80
C TYR A 216 7.86 13.21 0.75
N PHE A 217 7.85 12.56 -0.40
CA PHE A 217 8.80 12.86 -1.47
C PHE A 217 8.08 12.96 -2.80
N MET A 218 8.49 13.94 -3.61
CA MET A 218 8.06 14.05 -5.00
C MET A 218 9.18 13.55 -5.91
N PRO A 219 9.04 12.35 -6.50
CA PRO A 219 10.04 11.79 -7.40
C PRO A 219 10.28 12.68 -8.62
N PRO A 220 11.46 12.59 -9.26
CA PRO A 220 11.74 13.32 -10.48
C PRO A 220 10.68 13.06 -11.56
N ASN A 221 10.17 14.13 -12.18
CA ASN A 221 9.12 14.10 -13.21
C ASN A 221 7.75 13.60 -12.74
N SER A 222 7.52 13.52 -11.42
CA SER A 222 6.17 13.42 -10.85
C SER A 222 5.53 14.80 -10.68
N VAL A 223 4.21 14.82 -10.50
CA VAL A 223 3.43 16.06 -10.33
C VAL A 223 3.00 16.33 -8.89
N ALA A 224 3.10 15.35 -8.00
CA ALA A 224 2.73 15.46 -6.59
C ALA A 224 3.60 14.55 -5.71
N PRO A 225 3.80 14.90 -4.42
CA PRO A 225 4.50 14.03 -3.47
C PRO A 225 3.72 12.75 -3.16
N LEU A 226 4.46 11.68 -2.86
CA LEU A 226 3.97 10.42 -2.32
C LEU A 226 4.31 10.35 -0.83
N ALA A 227 3.45 9.69 -0.05
CA ALA A 227 3.68 9.42 1.36
C ALA A 227 4.31 8.03 1.53
N PHE A 228 5.48 7.96 2.16
CA PHE A 228 6.20 6.72 2.44
C PHE A 228 6.14 6.43 3.94
N TYR A 229 5.53 5.31 4.30
CA TYR A 229 5.47 4.79 5.67
C TYR A 229 6.46 3.62 5.82
N PHE A 230 7.38 3.73 6.77
CA PHE A 230 8.51 2.81 6.92
C PHE A 230 8.98 2.72 8.37
N VAL A 231 9.81 1.70 8.66
CA VAL A 231 10.62 1.59 9.88
C VAL A 231 12.07 1.90 9.50
N GLY A 232 12.86 2.47 10.41
CA GLY A 232 14.30 2.70 10.17
C GLY A 232 14.56 3.96 9.36
N ASP A 233 15.48 3.88 8.40
CA ASP A 233 15.87 4.99 7.51
C ASP A 233 15.55 4.67 6.04
N LEU A 234 14.45 5.25 5.54
CA LEU A 234 14.04 5.10 4.13
C LEU A 234 15.14 5.46 3.13
N THR A 235 16.01 6.42 3.46
CA THR A 235 17.03 6.94 2.54
C THR A 235 18.36 6.21 2.61
N GLY A 236 18.56 5.39 3.64
CA GLY A 236 19.81 4.63 3.87
C GLY A 236 19.66 3.12 3.78
N ASP A 237 18.50 2.57 4.16
CA ASP A 237 18.29 1.12 4.32
C ASP A 237 17.91 0.41 3.00
N TYR A 238 17.57 1.18 1.97
CA TYR A 238 17.09 0.70 0.67
C TYR A 238 17.94 1.26 -0.47
N THR A 239 18.18 0.43 -1.48
CA THR A 239 18.91 0.80 -2.69
C THR A 239 18.04 1.65 -3.62
N ASP A 240 18.71 2.36 -4.52
CA ASP A 240 18.06 3.18 -5.54
C ASP A 240 17.09 2.36 -6.43
N LEU A 241 17.43 1.13 -6.80
CA LEU A 241 16.56 0.27 -7.61
C LEU A 241 15.35 -0.24 -6.81
N GLU A 242 15.53 -0.57 -5.53
CA GLU A 242 14.44 -0.95 -4.62
C GLU A 242 13.42 0.18 -4.48
N LEU A 243 13.88 1.41 -4.19
CA LEU A 243 13.03 2.60 -4.09
C LEU A 243 12.37 2.93 -5.43
N THR A 244 13.10 2.78 -6.54
CA THR A 244 12.57 2.99 -7.89
C THR A 244 11.41 2.04 -8.18
N GLY A 245 11.52 0.76 -7.77
CA GLY A 245 10.45 -0.23 -7.90
C GLY A 245 9.19 0.14 -7.14
N THR A 246 9.34 0.63 -5.89
CA THR A 246 8.20 1.12 -5.11
C THR A 246 7.55 2.35 -5.75
N ILE A 247 8.36 3.33 -6.18
CA ILE A 247 7.83 4.55 -6.82
C ILE A 247 7.12 4.21 -8.12
N SER A 248 7.73 3.45 -9.02
CA SER A 248 7.16 3.14 -10.33
C SER A 248 5.83 2.40 -10.22
N THR A 249 5.77 1.47 -9.27
CA THR A 249 4.56 0.71 -8.96
C THR A 249 3.48 1.61 -8.37
N MET A 250 3.79 2.31 -7.27
CA MET A 250 2.78 3.05 -6.53
C MET A 250 2.33 4.33 -7.22
N GLU A 251 3.21 5.05 -7.91
CA GLU A 251 2.81 6.21 -8.71
C GLU A 251 1.88 5.80 -9.85
N THR A 252 2.13 4.66 -10.51
CA THR A 252 1.22 4.13 -11.54
C THR A 252 -0.16 3.84 -10.96
N PHE A 253 -0.22 3.13 -9.83
CA PHE A 253 -1.50 2.92 -9.14
C PHE A 253 -2.17 4.22 -8.72
N GLN A 254 -1.42 5.21 -8.21
CA GLN A 254 -1.99 6.49 -7.84
C GLN A 254 -2.50 7.31 -9.05
N LYS A 255 -1.87 7.20 -10.23
CA LYS A 255 -2.38 7.80 -11.47
C LYS A 255 -3.72 7.20 -11.89
N ILE A 256 -3.97 5.94 -11.57
CA ILE A 256 -5.24 5.26 -11.83
C ILE A 256 -6.28 5.62 -10.75
N TYR A 257 -5.88 5.59 -9.47
CA TYR A 257 -6.79 5.74 -8.34
C TYR A 257 -7.15 7.19 -8.02
N ARG A 258 -6.21 8.12 -8.25
CA ARG A 258 -6.27 9.54 -7.90
C ARG A 258 -5.60 10.41 -8.99
N PRO A 259 -5.97 10.29 -10.27
CA PRO A 259 -5.48 11.13 -11.37
C PRO A 259 -5.61 12.64 -11.09
N GLU A 260 -6.59 13.07 -10.29
CA GLU A 260 -6.77 14.46 -9.86
C GLU A 260 -5.54 15.03 -9.12
N ILE A 261 -4.76 14.14 -8.49
CA ILE A 261 -3.53 14.47 -7.77
C ILE A 261 -2.30 14.05 -8.57
N TYR A 262 -2.24 12.80 -9.03
CA TYR A 262 -1.01 12.18 -9.58
C TYR A 262 -0.93 12.18 -11.09
N ASN A 263 -2.01 12.54 -11.79
CA ASN A 263 -2.03 12.75 -13.23
C ASN A 263 -2.58 14.15 -13.57
N ALA A 264 -2.44 15.10 -12.64
CA ALA A 264 -2.75 16.50 -12.85
C ALA A 264 -1.80 17.11 -13.88
N ASN A 265 -2.29 18.07 -14.66
CA ASN A 265 -1.44 18.78 -15.63
C ASN A 265 -0.63 19.93 -15.00
N SER A 266 -0.74 20.10 -13.68
CA SER A 266 0.02 21.07 -12.89
C SER A 266 0.89 20.36 -11.86
N VAL A 267 2.11 20.87 -11.68
CA VAL A 267 3.10 20.32 -10.74
C VAL A 267 2.96 20.99 -9.37
N ALA A 268 3.10 20.21 -8.30
CA ALA A 268 3.13 20.71 -6.94
C ALA A 268 4.17 21.83 -6.75
N GLY A 269 3.71 22.96 -6.19
CA GLY A 269 4.55 24.12 -5.92
C GLY A 269 5.45 23.96 -4.68
N LYS A 270 6.01 25.08 -4.21
CA LYS A 270 6.74 25.13 -2.93
C LYS A 270 5.84 24.88 -1.73
N GLU A 271 4.57 25.24 -1.85
CA GLU A 271 3.50 24.89 -0.94
C GLU A 271 2.43 24.20 -1.78
N TYR A 272 1.96 23.05 -1.31
CA TYR A 272 1.05 22.20 -2.06
C TYR A 272 -0.02 21.60 -1.14
N GLN A 273 -1.28 21.80 -1.50
CA GLN A 273 -2.40 21.10 -0.90
C GLN A 273 -3.11 20.30 -2.02
N PRO A 274 -3.15 18.96 -1.95
CA PRO A 274 -3.77 18.15 -2.99
C PRO A 274 -5.29 18.32 -2.95
N SER A 275 -5.92 18.27 -4.13
CA SER A 275 -7.38 18.41 -4.25
C SER A 275 -7.97 17.31 -5.12
N LEU A 276 -8.96 16.60 -4.59
CA LEU A 276 -9.75 15.62 -5.35
C LEU A 276 -10.79 16.27 -6.28
N ASN A 277 -10.95 17.60 -6.18
CA ASN A 277 -11.85 18.37 -7.04
C ASN A 277 -11.11 19.06 -8.20
N GLN A 278 -9.80 18.83 -8.34
CA GLN A 278 -9.01 19.34 -9.46
C GLN A 278 -9.61 18.85 -10.78
N GLN A 279 -9.83 19.77 -11.72
CA GLN A 279 -10.45 19.44 -13.02
C GLN A 279 -9.43 19.30 -14.15
N ASP A 280 -8.26 19.92 -14.01
CA ASP A 280 -7.19 19.88 -15.01
C ASP A 280 -6.23 18.71 -14.73
N TYR A 281 -6.66 17.53 -15.17
CA TYR A 281 -5.93 16.26 -15.10
C TYR A 281 -6.24 15.38 -16.31
N SER A 282 -5.40 14.36 -16.53
CA SER A 282 -5.59 13.38 -17.59
C SER A 282 -6.02 12.02 -17.02
N LEU A 283 -6.84 11.27 -17.75
CA LEU A 283 -7.18 9.89 -17.41
C LEU A 283 -6.25 8.90 -18.12
N THR A 284 -5.95 7.79 -17.45
CA THR A 284 -5.30 6.64 -18.08
C THR A 284 -6.28 5.89 -18.99
N GLN A 285 -5.78 5.08 -19.92
CA GLN A 285 -6.61 4.14 -20.69
C GLN A 285 -7.02 2.90 -19.90
N ILE A 286 -6.71 2.86 -18.61
CA ILE A 286 -7.05 1.77 -17.69
C ILE A 286 -8.38 2.09 -17.02
N VAL A 287 -9.34 1.18 -17.16
CA VAL A 287 -10.67 1.31 -16.53
C VAL A 287 -10.59 0.85 -15.08
N TYR A 288 -11.00 1.72 -14.15
CA TYR A 288 -11.02 1.45 -12.72
C TYR A 288 -12.30 1.98 -12.08
N ASP A 289 -13.07 1.10 -11.43
CA ASP A 289 -14.34 1.45 -10.80
C ASP A 289 -14.12 1.79 -9.31
N ARG A 290 -14.15 3.09 -8.99
CA ARG A 290 -13.98 3.58 -7.61
C ARG A 290 -15.21 3.32 -6.75
N GLU A 291 -16.41 3.28 -7.33
CA GLU A 291 -17.65 3.02 -6.59
C GLU A 291 -17.71 1.55 -6.19
N GLU A 292 -17.45 0.64 -7.14
CA GLU A 292 -17.31 -0.78 -6.87
C GLU A 292 -16.22 -1.03 -5.82
N ARG A 293 -15.05 -0.38 -5.95
CA ARG A 293 -13.99 -0.51 -4.93
C ARG A 293 -14.45 -0.10 -3.53
N SER A 294 -15.20 1.01 -3.43
CA SER A 294 -15.69 1.53 -2.15
C SER A 294 -16.71 0.57 -1.53
N GLN A 295 -17.60 -0.01 -2.35
CA GLN A 295 -18.53 -1.04 -1.91
C GLN A 295 -17.79 -2.29 -1.41
N LEU A 296 -16.79 -2.76 -2.17
CA LEU A 296 -15.98 -3.93 -1.81
C LEU A 296 -15.22 -3.73 -0.48
N ALA A 297 -14.78 -2.51 -0.17
CA ALA A 297 -14.15 -2.21 1.12
C ALA A 297 -15.13 -2.41 2.29
N ILE A 298 -16.38 -1.95 2.14
CA ILE A 298 -17.43 -2.13 3.15
C ILE A 298 -17.78 -3.60 3.32
N GLU A 299 -17.91 -4.35 2.22
CA GLU A 299 -18.18 -5.78 2.25
C GLU A 299 -17.04 -6.55 2.92
N GLN A 300 -15.78 -6.20 2.62
CA GLN A 300 -14.60 -6.76 3.28
C GLN A 300 -14.58 -6.45 4.77
N GLY A 301 -14.89 -5.20 5.17
CA GLY A 301 -14.96 -4.81 6.57
C GLY A 301 -15.99 -5.63 7.34
N LYS A 302 -17.21 -5.80 6.78
CA LYS A 302 -18.26 -6.64 7.39
C LYS A 302 -17.88 -8.12 7.41
N PHE A 303 -17.26 -8.62 6.35
CA PHE A 303 -16.77 -10.00 6.32
C PHE A 303 -15.74 -10.25 7.44
N THR A 304 -14.81 -9.31 7.62
CA THR A 304 -13.82 -9.34 8.68
C THR A 304 -14.48 -9.28 10.05
N GLU A 305 -15.50 -8.43 10.22
CA GLU A 305 -16.26 -8.37 11.45
C GLU A 305 -16.86 -9.74 11.83
N GLU A 306 -17.57 -10.37 10.89
CA GLU A 306 -18.30 -11.62 11.15
C GLU A 306 -17.40 -12.86 11.26
N ASN A 307 -16.30 -12.92 10.50
CA ASN A 307 -15.50 -14.14 10.34
C ASN A 307 -14.17 -14.09 11.09
N PHE A 308 -13.76 -12.92 11.59
CA PHE A 308 -12.50 -12.75 12.29
C PHE A 308 -12.66 -12.01 13.62
N ILE A 309 -13.26 -10.81 13.61
CA ILE A 309 -13.37 -10.00 14.83
C ILE A 309 -14.31 -10.66 15.84
N LYS A 310 -15.57 -10.95 15.48
CA LYS A 310 -16.56 -11.54 16.40
C LYS A 310 -16.17 -12.94 16.90
N PRO A 311 -15.72 -13.89 16.04
CA PRO A 311 -15.37 -15.23 16.50
C PRO A 311 -14.19 -15.26 17.47
N TYR A 312 -13.22 -14.36 17.28
CA TYR A 312 -11.98 -14.32 18.05
C TYR A 312 -11.88 -13.13 19.00
N GLN A 313 -12.98 -12.40 19.23
CA GLN A 313 -12.98 -11.10 19.93
C GLN A 313 -12.22 -11.16 21.26
N THR A 314 -12.60 -12.10 22.12
CA THR A 314 -11.98 -12.25 23.45
C THR A 314 -10.48 -12.54 23.36
N ILE A 315 -10.05 -13.38 22.41
CA ILE A 315 -8.64 -13.71 22.22
C ILE A 315 -7.88 -12.49 21.71
N LEU A 316 -8.39 -11.80 20.68
CA LEU A 316 -7.76 -10.65 20.06
C LEU A 316 -7.65 -9.46 21.03
N GLU A 317 -8.69 -9.19 21.81
CA GLU A 317 -8.69 -8.11 22.82
C GLU A 317 -7.70 -8.41 23.95
N GLN A 318 -7.72 -9.62 24.52
CA GLN A 318 -6.79 -10.01 25.59
C GLN A 318 -5.35 -10.02 25.10
N TRP A 319 -5.12 -10.52 23.88
CA TRP A 319 -3.80 -10.54 23.27
C TRP A 319 -3.29 -9.12 23.02
N SER A 320 -4.09 -8.27 22.37
CA SER A 320 -3.70 -6.90 21.99
C SER A 320 -3.43 -6.03 23.21
N ALA A 321 -4.22 -6.16 24.29
CA ALA A 321 -4.02 -5.41 25.53
C ALA A 321 -2.72 -5.77 26.27
N ASN A 322 -2.19 -6.98 26.05
CA ASN A 322 -0.97 -7.48 26.68
C ASN A 322 0.22 -7.56 25.69
N TYR A 323 0.06 -7.04 24.47
CA TYR A 323 1.09 -7.15 23.45
C TYR A 323 2.25 -6.19 23.78
N VAL A 324 3.41 -6.78 24.06
CA VAL A 324 4.68 -6.08 24.22
C VAL A 324 5.63 -6.66 23.18
N LEU A 325 6.30 -5.78 22.45
CA LEU A 325 7.26 -6.12 21.41
C LEU A 325 8.54 -6.73 21.98
#